data_AF-A0A2N5LGN4-F1
#
_entry.id   AF-A0A2N5LGN4-F1
#
_cell.length_a   1.000
_cell.length_b   1.000
_cell.length_c   1.000
_cell.angle_alpha   90.00
_cell.angle_beta   90.00
_cell.angle_gamma   90.00
#
_symmetry.space_group_name_H-M   'P 1'
#
loop_
_entity.id
_entity.type
_entity.pdbx_description
1 polymer ?
#
loop_
_entity_poly.entity_id
_entity_poly.type
_entity_poly.pdbx_seq_one_letter_code
_entity_poly.pdbx_strand_id
1 'polypeptide(L)' 'MRAGWNGKGMFLYYVPAASYPMQRNSLETMGGIFPDDMVPYGAYIAMKTAQDNVVPWLASQTDVLAEDWQLA' A
#
# COMPACT_ATOMS: atom_id res chain seq x y z
N MET A 1 14.79 -2.19 -0.10
CA MET A 1 14.85 -0.73 -0.32
C MET A 1 15.59 -0.42 -1.62
N ARG A 2 15.29 0.69 -2.31
CA ARG A 2 16.12 1.16 -3.45
C ARG A 2 17.22 2.09 -2.96
N ALA A 3 18.43 1.98 -3.50
CA ALA A 3 19.53 2.89 -3.15
C ALA A 3 19.19 4.35 -3.51
N GLY A 4 18.53 4.57 -4.65
CA GLY A 4 18.11 5.86 -5.17
C GLY A 4 16.97 6.54 -4.40
N TRP A 5 16.39 5.90 -3.38
CA TRP A 5 15.41 6.53 -2.47
C TRP A 5 16.06 7.47 -1.43
N ASN A 6 17.35 7.79 -1.59
CA ASN A 6 18.07 8.84 -0.87
C ASN A 6 17.91 8.77 0.65
N GLY A 7 17.89 7.56 1.23
CA GLY A 7 17.87 7.37 2.68
C GLY A 7 16.61 7.86 3.39
N LYS A 8 15.50 8.14 2.68
CA LYS A 8 14.24 8.62 3.29
C LYS A 8 13.42 7.51 3.98
N GLY A 9 14.06 6.39 4.30
CA GLY A 9 13.44 5.22 4.93
C GLY A 9 12.30 4.62 4.11
N MET A 10 12.30 4.78 2.79
CA MET A 10 11.26 4.23 1.91
C MET A 10 11.51 2.73 1.68
N PHE A 11 10.45 1.93 1.74
CA PHE A 11 10.51 0.49 1.44
C PHE A 11 9.19 -0.03 0.92
N LEU A 12 9.25 -1.16 0.21
CA LEU A 12 8.07 -1.92 -0.21
C LEU A 12 7.92 -3.16 0.65
N TYR A 13 6.69 -3.57 0.85
CA TYR A 13 6.36 -4.85 1.46
C TYR A 13 5.05 -5.39 0.91
N TYR A 14 4.91 -6.71 0.96
CA TYR A 14 3.69 -7.39 0.54
C TYR A 14 2.63 -7.33 1.64
N VAL A 15 1.41 -6.95 1.27
CA VAL A 15 0.23 -7.04 2.12
C VAL A 15 -0.63 -8.19 1.60
N PRO A 16 -0.82 -9.27 2.39
CA PRO A 16 -1.73 -10.35 2.03
C PRO A 16 -3.17 -9.86 1.89
N ALA A 17 -3.96 -10.60 1.11
CA ALA A 17 -5.41 -10.37 1.04
C ALA A 17 -6.03 -10.57 2.42
N ALA A 18 -6.95 -9.70 2.79
CA ALA A 18 -7.61 -9.71 4.10
C ALA A 18 -8.92 -8.93 4.07
N SER A 19 -9.77 -9.19 5.06
CA SER A 19 -11.01 -8.43 5.27
C SER A 19 -10.88 -7.54 6.51
N TYR A 20 -11.28 -6.28 6.39
CA TYR A 20 -11.25 -5.32 7.50
C TYR A 20 -12.61 -4.61 7.62
N PRO A 21 -12.96 -4.12 8.81
CA PRO A 21 -14.13 -3.25 8.97
C PRO A 21 -14.03 -2.06 8.02
N MET A 22 -15.14 -1.67 7.40
CA MET A 22 -15.15 -0.50 6.53
C MET A 22 -14.62 0.74 7.27
N GLN A 23 -13.82 1.54 6.58
CA GLN A 23 -13.52 2.89 7.04
C GLN A 23 -14.75 3.77 6.78
N ARG A 24 -15.30 4.36 7.85
CA ARG A 24 -16.40 5.33 7.75
C ARG A 24 -15.85 6.66 7.26
N ASN A 25 -16.00 6.95 5.97
CA ASN A 25 -15.87 8.32 5.48
C ASN A 25 -17.15 9.10 5.82
N SER A 26 -17.13 10.43 5.65
CA SER A 26 -18.28 11.30 5.95
C SER A 26 -19.54 11.01 5.12
N LEU A 27 -19.43 10.16 4.10
CA LEU A 27 -20.50 9.81 3.17
C LEU A 27 -20.96 8.36 3.31
N GLU A 28 -20.43 7.62 4.31
CA GLU A 28 -20.67 6.19 4.55
C GLU A 28 -20.64 5.31 3.29
N THR A 29 -19.76 5.62 2.33
CA THR A 29 -19.84 5.09 0.96
C THR A 29 -19.74 3.56 0.89
N MET A 30 -19.18 2.89 1.89
CA MET A 30 -19.03 1.43 1.95
C MET A 30 -20.06 0.73 2.85
N GLY A 31 -20.97 1.48 3.49
CA GLY A 31 -21.96 0.92 4.41
C GLY A 31 -23.00 0.07 3.71
N GLY A 32 -23.22 -1.15 4.20
CA GLY A 32 -24.19 -2.11 3.66
C GLY A 32 -23.82 -2.73 2.32
N ILE A 33 -22.62 -2.45 1.75
CA ILE A 33 -22.17 -3.05 0.49
C ILE A 33 -21.74 -4.50 0.68
N PHE A 34 -21.08 -4.79 1.80
CA PHE A 34 -20.57 -6.11 2.13
C PHE A 34 -21.24 -6.68 3.38
N PRO A 35 -21.37 -8.01 3.50
CA PRO A 35 -21.83 -8.65 4.72
C PRO A 35 -21.04 -8.14 5.94
N ASP A 36 -21.76 -7.78 7.00
CA ASP A 36 -21.21 -7.29 8.27
C ASP A 36 -20.29 -6.05 8.13
N ASP A 37 -20.43 -5.27 7.05
CA ASP A 37 -19.56 -4.12 6.72
C ASP A 37 -18.06 -4.47 6.67
N MET A 38 -17.72 -5.72 6.35
CA MET A 38 -16.35 -6.21 6.21
C MET A 38 -15.89 -6.15 4.76
N VAL A 39 -14.96 -5.25 4.45
CA VAL A 39 -14.47 -5.01 3.09
C VAL A 39 -13.35 -6.00 2.75
N PRO A 40 -13.51 -6.84 1.69
CA PRO A 40 -12.50 -7.83 1.30
C PRO A 40 -11.45 -7.20 0.37
N TYR A 41 -10.31 -6.79 0.92
CA TYR A 41 -9.22 -6.24 0.15
C TYR A 41 -8.37 -7.35 -0.49
N GLY A 42 -8.13 -7.24 -1.80
CA GLY A 42 -7.14 -8.07 -2.49
C GLY A 42 -5.73 -7.81 -1.97
N ALA A 43 -4.81 -8.74 -2.26
CA ALA A 43 -3.40 -8.55 -1.92
C ALA A 43 -2.77 -7.43 -2.76
N TYR A 44 -1.82 -6.69 -2.18
CA TYR A 44 -1.12 -5.61 -2.87
C TYR A 44 0.30 -5.40 -2.32
N ILE A 45 1.10 -4.64 -3.05
CA ILE A 45 2.40 -4.16 -2.56
C ILE A 45 2.16 -2.79 -1.95
N ALA A 46 2.53 -2.63 -0.68
CA ALA A 46 2.47 -1.35 0.02
C ALA A 46 3.83 -0.66 -0.01
N MET A 47 3.80 0.66 0.07
CA MET A 47 4.98 1.51 0.14
C MET A 47 4.91 2.38 1.37
N LYS A 48 5.96 2.34 2.21
CA LYS A 48 6.21 3.39 3.20
C LYS A 48 6.89 4.55 2.51
N THR A 49 6.29 5.73 2.56
CA THR A 49 6.75 6.91 1.83
C THR A 49 7.80 7.71 2.63
N ALA A 50 8.39 8.71 1.98
CA ALA A 50 9.24 9.69 2.64
C ALA A 50 8.48 10.58 3.65
N GLN A 51 7.16 10.69 3.53
CA GLN A 51 6.28 11.48 4.40
C GLN A 51 5.78 10.70 5.62
N ASP A 52 6.29 9.49 5.83
CA ASP A 52 5.95 8.64 6.97
C ASP A 52 4.50 8.15 6.98
N ASN A 53 3.91 7.95 5.80
CA ASN A 53 2.65 7.24 5.63
C ASN A 53 2.81 6.01 4.73
N VAL A 54 1.78 5.17 4.70
CA VAL A 54 1.71 3.96 3.87
C VAL A 54 0.67 4.17 2.78
N VAL A 55 1.03 3.81 1.55
CA VAL A 55 0.12 3.82 0.39
C VAL A 55 0.22 2.51 -0.38
N PRO A 56 -0.84 2.08 -1.08
CA PRO A 56 -0.69 1.08 -2.14
C PRO A 56 0.33 1.59 -3.15
N TRP A 57 1.29 0.74 -3.51
CA TRP A 57 2.38 1.15 -4.36
C TRP A 57 1.91 1.29 -5.80
N LEU A 58 1.95 2.52 -6.31
CA LEU A 58 1.81 2.81 -7.73
C LEU A 58 3.20 2.76 -8.38
N ALA A 59 3.56 1.61 -8.93
CA ALA A 59 4.86 1.43 -9.58
C ALA A 59 4.93 2.23 -10.88
N SER A 60 5.93 3.11 -11.00
CA SER A 60 6.26 3.76 -12.27
C SER A 60 7.15 2.86 -13.14
N GLN A 61 7.21 3.11 -14.45
CA GLN A 61 8.11 2.36 -15.34
C GLN A 61 9.58 2.45 -14.89
N THR A 62 10.01 3.60 -14.35
CA THR A 62 11.36 3.80 -13.84
C THR A 62 11.60 3.07 -12.53
N ASP A 63 10.57 2.80 -11.74
CA ASP A 63 10.70 1.93 -10.58
C ASP A 63 10.87 0.47 -10.99
N VAL A 64 10.01 -0.03 -11.88
CA VAL A 64 10.03 -1.44 -12.29
C VAL A 64 11.33 -1.81 -13.01
N LEU A 65 11.88 -0.91 -13.81
CA LEU A 65 13.14 -1.10 -14.54
C LEU A 65 14.39 -0.75 -13.71
N ALA A 66 14.22 -0.38 -12.44
CA ALA A 66 15.36 -0.08 -11.59
C ALA A 66 16.16 -1.34 -11.25
N GLU A 67 17.48 -1.21 -11.18
CA GLU A 67 18.40 -2.30 -10.84
C GLU A 67 19.02 -2.13 -9.44
N ASP A 68 18.71 -1.03 -8.75
CA ASP A 68 19.29 -0.64 -7.47
C ASP A 68 18.51 -1.17 -6.25
N TRP A 69 17.79 -2.27 -6.43
CA TRP A 69 17.03 -2.93 -5.38
C TRP A 69 17.93 -3.67 -4.40
N GLN A 70 17.66 -3.49 -3.11
CA GLN A 70 18.36 -4.11 -2.01
C GLN A 70 17.36 -4.76 -1.07
N LEU A 71 17.75 -5.86 -0.42
CA LEU A 71 17.01 -6.37 0.73
C LEU A 71 17.17 -5.39 1.89
N ALA A 72 16.08 -5.09 2.58
CA ALA A 72 16.09 -4.31 3.82
C ALA A 72 16.18 -5.27 5.01
#